data_AF-A0A1P8LYA2-F1
#
_entry.id   AF-A0A1P8LYA2-F1
#
_cell.length_a   1.000
_cell.length_b   1.000
_cell.length_c   1.000
_cell.angle_alpha   90.00
_cell.angle_beta   90.00
_cell.angle_gamma   90.00
#
_symmetry.space_group_name_H-M   'P 1'
#
loop_
_entity.id
_entity.type
_entity.pdbx_description
1 polymer ?
#
loop_
_entity_poly.entity_id
_entity_poly.type
_entity_poly.pdbx_seq_one_letter_code
_entity_poly.pdbx_strand_id
1 'polypeptide(L)'
;MNVRYFAAARAAAGVDEERFKLPAGSTVESLLAAVLDVERPEPPAGTPSLERILARSSFLLNEVAVRDRATVLAHGDVVDVLPPFAGG
;
A
#
# COMPACT_ATOMS: atom_id res chain seq x y z
N MET A 1 11.80 0.76 2.32
CA MET A 1 10.47 0.79 2.95
C MET A 1 9.82 -0.57 2.69
N ASN A 2 9.06 -1.11 3.64
CA ASN A 2 8.27 -2.33 3.48
C ASN A 2 6.80 -1.95 3.35
N VAL A 3 6.06 -2.57 2.43
CA VAL A 3 4.61 -2.40 2.31
C VAL A 3 3.96 -3.73 2.63
N ARG A 4 2.95 -3.74 3.49
CA ARG A 4 2.18 -4.94 3.84
C ARG A 4 0.74 -4.75 3.42
N TYR A 5 0.20 -5.72 2.69
CA TYR A 5 -1.15 -5.65 2.15
C TYR A 5 -2.11 -6.53 2.93
N PHE A 6 -3.30 -6.00 3.19
CA PHE A 6 -4.35 -6.72 3.91
C PHE A 6 -5.62 -6.84 3.06
N ALA A 7 -6.40 -7.90 3.30
CA ALA A 7 -7.70 -8.13 2.68
C ALA A 7 -7.71 -7.93 1.15
N ALA A 8 -8.55 -7.04 0.64
CA ALA A 8 -8.68 -6.77 -0.80
C ALA A 8 -7.37 -6.24 -1.42
N ALA A 9 -6.55 -5.49 -0.67
CA ALA A 9 -5.26 -5.03 -1.18
C ALA A 9 -4.30 -6.20 -1.40
N ARG A 10 -4.30 -7.20 -0.51
CA ARG A 10 -3.50 -8.42 -0.70
C ARG A 10 -3.97 -9.19 -1.92
N ALA A 11 -5.28 -9.34 -2.10
CA ALA A 11 -5.85 -10.01 -3.27
C ALA A 11 -5.48 -9.29 -4.58
N ALA A 12 -5.47 -7.95 -4.57
CA ALA A 12 -5.10 -7.14 -5.73
C ALA A 12 -3.58 -7.08 -5.98
N ALA A 13 -2.77 -7.04 -4.93
CA ALA A 13 -1.31 -7.01 -5.03
C ALA A 13 -0.73 -8.39 -5.39
N GLY A 14 -1.44 -9.47 -5.06
CA GLY A 14 -1.01 -10.86 -5.26
C GLY A 14 0.03 -11.35 -4.25
N VAL A 15 0.45 -10.49 -3.32
CA VAL A 15 1.52 -10.75 -2.34
C VAL A 15 1.16 -10.16 -0.98
N ASP A 16 1.75 -10.72 0.07
CA ASP A 16 1.56 -10.28 1.45
C ASP A 16 2.36 -9.02 1.78
N GLU A 17 3.61 -8.96 1.33
CA GLU A 17 4.50 -7.83 1.56
C GLU A 17 5.46 -7.60 0.40
N GLU A 18 5.92 -6.35 0.25
CA GLU A 18 6.87 -5.93 -0.76
C GLU A 18 7.85 -4.89 -0.24
N ARG A 19 9.10 -5.00 -0.71
CA ARG A 19 10.17 -4.07 -0.31
C ARG A 19 10.48 -3.11 -1.44
N PHE A 20 10.42 -1.82 -1.13
CA PHE A 20 10.74 -0.74 -2.05
C PHE A 20 12.04 -0.04 -1.62
N LYS A 21 12.92 0.21 -2.59
CA LYS A 21 14.12 1.03 -2.43
C LYS A 21 13.84 2.40 -3.02
N LEU A 22 13.43 3.34 -2.17
CA LEU A 22 13.20 4.73 -2.57
C LEU A 22 14.30 5.64 -2.00
N PRO A 23 14.58 6.79 -2.65
CA PRO A 23 15.49 7.79 -2.12
C PRO A 23 15.10 8.28 -0.73
N ALA A 24 16.08 8.81 0.01
CA ALA A 24 15.80 9.52 1.25
C ALA A 24 14.90 10.73 0.98
N GLY A 25 13.94 10.99 1.87
CA GLY A 25 12.96 12.06 1.69
C GLY A 25 11.71 11.66 0.90
N SER A 26 11.62 10.42 0.39
CA SER A 26 10.39 9.92 -0.22
C SER A 26 9.25 9.88 0.79
N THR A 27 8.04 10.15 0.31
CA THR A 27 6.83 10.21 1.13
C THR A 27 6.01 8.93 1.01
N VAL A 28 4.97 8.80 1.85
CA VAL A 28 3.94 7.77 1.68
C VAL A 28 3.35 7.83 0.27
N GLU A 29 3.07 9.01 -0.26
CA GLU A 29 2.57 9.19 -1.63
C GLU A 29 3.54 8.62 -2.68
N SER A 30 4.83 8.94 -2.59
CA SER A 30 5.84 8.39 -3.51
C SER A 30 5.92 6.86 -3.44
N LEU A 31 5.75 6.28 -2.25
CA LEU A 31 5.71 4.84 -2.06
C LEU A 31 4.47 4.22 -2.70
N LEU A 32 3.29 4.83 -2.56
CA LEU A 32 2.07 4.35 -3.19
C LEU A 32 2.14 4.43 -4.73
N ALA A 33 2.78 5.47 -5.28
CA ALA A 33 3.05 5.55 -6.72
C ALA A 33 3.95 4.39 -7.17
N ALA A 34 5.05 4.13 -6.45
CA ALA A 34 5.94 3.01 -6.75
C ALA A 34 5.26 1.64 -6.66
N VAL A 35 4.29 1.48 -5.75
CA VAL A 35 3.47 0.26 -5.63
C VAL A 35 2.61 0.04 -6.89
N LEU A 36 2.06 1.11 -7.45
CA LEU A 36 1.21 1.08 -8.64
C LEU A 36 2.01 0.88 -9.94
N ASP A 37 3.28 1.28 -9.96
CA ASP A 37 4.19 1.07 -11.08
C ASP A 37 4.68 -0.38 -11.20
N VAL A 38 4.44 -1.23 -10.20
CA VAL A 38 4.80 -2.65 -10.27
C VAL A 38 3.85 -3.37 -11.24
N GLU A 39 4.43 -3.99 -12.26
CA GLU A 39 3.69 -4.85 -13.19
C GLU A 39 3.25 -6.13 -12.46
N ARG A 40 1.94 -6.39 -12.46
CA ARG A 40 1.30 -7.50 -11.74
C ARG A 40 0.32 -8.23 -12.65
N PRO A 41 0.11 -9.54 -12.43
CA PRO A 41 -0.96 -10.26 -13.11
C PRO A 41 -2.33 -9.68 -12.75
N GLU A 42 -3.32 -9.95 -13.59
CA GLU A 42 -4.68 -9.50 -13.35
C GLU A 42 -5.24 -10.10 -12.05
N PRO A 43 -5.86 -9.28 -11.17
CA PRO A 43 -6.33 -9.78 -9.90
C PRO A 43 -7.52 -10.74 -10.07
N PRO A 44 -7.83 -11.57 -9.05
CA PRO A 44 -8.95 -12.51 -9.12
C PRO A 44 -10.26 -11.82 -9.50
N ALA A 45 -11.10 -12.49 -10.28
CA ALA A 45 -12.40 -11.96 -10.72
C ALA A 45 -13.22 -11.41 -9.54
N GLY A 46 -13.72 -10.18 -9.68
CA GLY A 46 -14.45 -9.48 -8.63
C GLY A 46 -13.58 -8.64 -7.68
N THR A 47 -12.24 -8.70 -7.80
CA THR A 47 -11.33 -7.83 -7.04
C THR A 47 -11.18 -6.49 -7.77
N PRO A 48 -11.42 -5.34 -7.12
CA PRO A 48 -11.15 -4.03 -7.72
C PRO A 48 -9.65 -3.84 -8.01
N SER A 49 -9.30 -2.90 -8.90
CA SER A 49 -7.90 -2.55 -9.15
C SER A 49 -7.21 -2.08 -7.87
N LEU A 50 -5.90 -2.35 -7.77
CA LEU A 50 -5.08 -1.93 -6.63
C LEU A 50 -5.16 -0.41 -6.41
N GLU A 51 -5.12 0.37 -7.50
CA GLU A 51 -5.32 1.83 -7.47
C GLU A 51 -6.62 2.23 -6.76
N ARG A 52 -7.76 1.61 -7.13
CA ARG A 52 -9.06 1.92 -6.53
C ARG A 52 -9.12 1.52 -5.06
N ILE A 53 -8.42 0.46 -4.69
CA ILE A 53 -8.30 0.02 -3.30
C ILE A 53 -7.48 1.02 -2.51
N LEU A 54 -6.26 1.37 -2.97
CA LEU A 54 -5.37 2.35 -2.32
C LEU A 54 -6.04 3.72 -2.14
N ALA A 55 -6.87 4.15 -3.10
CA ALA A 55 -7.63 5.39 -2.99
C ALA A 55 -8.59 5.43 -1.79
N ARG A 56 -9.08 4.27 -1.35
CA ARG A 56 -10.04 4.13 -0.23
C ARG A 56 -9.42 3.56 1.04
N SER A 57 -8.19 3.06 0.97
CA SER A 57 -7.48 2.48 2.11
C SER A 57 -7.05 3.54 3.13
N SER A 58 -6.94 3.09 4.38
CA SER A 58 -6.16 3.75 5.42
C SER A 58 -4.75 3.17 5.46
N PHE A 59 -3.79 3.95 5.95
CA PHE A 59 -2.39 3.54 6.03
C PHE A 59 -1.90 3.62 7.46
N LEU A 60 -1.10 2.64 7.88
CA LEU A 60 -0.32 2.72 9.11
C LEU A 60 1.15 2.85 8.73
N LEU A 61 1.88 3.78 9.34
CA LEU A 61 3.33 3.84 9.31
C LEU A 61 3.85 3.34 10.66
N ASN A 62 4.55 2.22 10.65
CA ASN A 62 5.04 1.57 11.87
C ASN A 62 3.93 1.43 12.92
N GLU A 63 2.79 0.86 12.50
CA GLU A 63 1.58 0.63 13.33
C GLU A 63 0.81 1.89 13.75
N VAL A 64 1.26 3.09 13.35
CA VAL A 64 0.60 4.37 13.64
C VAL A 64 -0.16 4.88 12.44
N ALA A 65 -1.43 5.25 12.61
CA ALA A 65 -2.27 5.75 11.51
C ALA A 65 -1.70 7.02 10.86
N VAL A 66 -1.52 6.99 9.54
CA VAL A 66 -1.08 8.13 8.74
C VAL A 66 -2.25 8.66 7.92
N ARG A 67 -2.56 9.93 8.14
CA ARG A 67 -3.58 10.67 7.37
C ARG A 67 -2.95 11.56 6.30
N ASP A 68 -1.75 12.07 6.58
CA ASP A 68 -1.01 12.91 5.65
C ASP A 68 -0.07 12.06 4.78
N ARG A 69 -0.38 11.97 3.48
CA ARG A 69 0.43 11.21 2.52
C ARG A 69 1.75 11.89 2.18
N ALA A 70 1.95 13.15 2.56
CA ALA A 70 3.22 13.85 2.45
C ALA A 70 4.21 13.47 3.58
N THR A 71 3.80 12.64 4.54
CA THR A 71 4.68 12.11 5.59
C THR A 71 5.90 11.45 4.97
N VAL A 72 7.10 11.91 5.37
CA VAL A 72 8.38 11.38 4.90
C VAL A 72 8.66 10.02 5.55
N LEU A 73 9.15 9.09 4.74
CA LEU A 73 9.53 7.75 5.16
C LEU A 73 11.04 7.65 5.39
N ALA A 74 11.40 6.96 6.47
CA ALA A 74 12.76 6.54 6.75
C ALA A 74 13.07 5.17 6.12
N HIS A 75 14.35 4.84 6.07
CA HIS A 75 14.77 3.50 5.68
C HIS A 75 14.30 2.48 6.74
N GLY A 76 13.73 1.36 6.28
CA GLY A 76 13.20 0.32 7.16
C GLY A 76 11.76 0.52 7.60
N ASP A 77 11.18 1.70 7.37
CA ASP A 77 9.77 1.96 7.70
C ASP A 77 8.83 0.98 7.02
N VAL A 78 7.79 0.59 7.77
CA VAL A 78 6.75 -0.33 7.34
C VAL A 78 5.44 0.44 7.15
N VAL A 79 4.84 0.30 5.97
CA VAL A 79 3.55 0.86 5.63
C VAL A 79 2.52 -0.26 5.47
N ASP A 80 1.55 -0.33 6.37
CA ASP A 80 0.43 -1.26 6.27
C ASP A 80 -0.70 -0.62 5.46
N VAL A 81 -1.20 -1.34 4.45
CA VAL A 81 -2.33 -0.94 3.61
C VAL A 81 -3.59 -1.62 4.11
N LEU A 82 -4.53 -0.83 4.65
CA LEU A 82 -5.78 -1.31 5.22
C LEU A 82 -6.97 -0.83 4.38
N PRO A 83 -7.46 -1.65 3.43
CA PRO A 83 -8.71 -1.36 2.73
C PRO A 83 -9.86 -1.21 3.72
N PRO A 84 -10.90 -0.43 3.38
CA PRO A 84 -12.10 -0.41 4.19
C PRO A 84 -12.64 -1.83 4.30
N PHE A 85 -13.00 -2.24 5.52
CA PHE A 85 -13.62 -3.53 5.74
C PHE A 85 -14.85 -3.63 4.82
N ALA A 86 -14.87 -4.62 3.94
CA ALA A 86 -16.07 -5.07 3.27
C ALA A 86 -16.91 -5.88 4.27
N GLY A 87 -17.28 -5.26 5.39
CA GLY A 87 -18.24 -5.81 6.33
C GLY A 87 -19.62 -5.73 5.69
N GLY A 88 -20.08 -6.85 5.15
CA GLY A 88 -21.49 -7.15 4.97
C GLY A 88 -21.96 -8.03 6.12
#